data_AF-A0A3P8A9K8-F1
#
_entry.id   AF-A0A3P8A9K8-F1
#
_cell.length_a   1.000
_cell.length_b   1.000
_cell.length_c   1.000
_cell.angle_alpha   90.00
_cell.angle_beta   90.00
_cell.angle_gamma   90.00
#
_symmetry.space_group_name_H-M   'P 1'
#
loop_
_entity.id
_entity.type
_entity.pdbx_description
1 polymer ?
#
loop_
_entity_poly.entity_id
_entity_poly.type
_entity_poly.pdbx_seq_one_letter_code
_entity_poly.pdbx_strand_id
1 'polypeptide(L)' 'MHHVRSSRGADIDSGHHLVMANMKLKLKKHWTAGETIMQRFNTVSLQDTIKLNEFKITLNNRFQVLRDRQKEEEITMKDN' A
#
# COMPACT_ATOMS: atom_id res chain seq x y z
N MET A 1 14.55 2.81 -60.68
CA MET A 1 14.54 2.07 -59.40
C MET A 1 15.25 2.94 -58.37
N HIS A 2 14.53 3.48 -57.39
CA HIS A 2 15.10 4.35 -56.37
C HIS A 2 15.22 3.58 -55.05
N HIS A 3 16.42 3.60 -54.48
CA HIS A 3 16.77 2.91 -53.24
C HIS A 3 16.16 3.66 -52.05
N VAL A 4 15.08 3.11 -51.49
CA VAL A 4 14.48 3.57 -50.24
C VAL A 4 15.27 2.97 -49.09
N ARG A 5 16.07 3.79 -48.41
CA ARG A 5 16.76 3.40 -47.18
C ARG A 5 15.90 3.84 -45.99
N SER A 6 15.10 2.92 -45.47
CA SER A 6 14.33 3.13 -44.24
C SER A 6 15.22 2.77 -43.05
N SER A 7 15.70 3.78 -42.34
CA SER A 7 16.43 3.60 -41.08
C SER A 7 16.18 4.83 -40.22
N ARG A 8 15.11 4.78 -39.43
CA ARG A 8 14.96 5.66 -38.27
C ARG A 8 15.06 4.75 -37.05
N GLY A 9 16.28 4.71 -36.51
CA GLY A 9 16.57 4.06 -35.24
C GLY A 9 15.73 4.67 -34.13
N ALA A 10 15.49 3.85 -33.11
CA ALA A 10 14.86 4.26 -31.87
C ALA A 10 15.62 5.45 -31.28
N ASP A 11 15.04 6.63 -31.39
CA ASP A 11 15.47 7.80 -30.66
C ASP A 11 14.36 8.14 -29.67
N ILE A 12 14.32 7.35 -28.60
CA ILE A 12 13.76 7.81 -27.34
C ILE A 12 14.92 8.51 -26.63
N ASP A 13 15.41 9.60 -27.23
CA ASP A 13 15.94 10.70 -26.43
C ASP A 13 14.73 11.30 -25.72
N SER A 14 14.23 10.57 -24.71
CA SER A 14 13.44 11.20 -23.70
C SER A 14 14.41 12.11 -22.95
N GLY A 15 14.57 13.34 -23.44
CA GLY A 15 15.19 14.47 -22.76
C GLY A 15 14.40 14.86 -21.50
N HIS A 16 13.84 13.88 -20.80
CA HIS A 16 13.29 13.97 -19.48
C HIS A 16 14.47 13.99 -18.52
N HIS A 17 15.05 15.18 -18.36
CA HIS A 17 15.91 15.44 -17.23
C HIS A 17 15.08 15.21 -15.96
N LEU A 18 15.47 14.23 -15.15
CA LEU A 18 14.84 13.96 -13.87
C LEU A 18 15.07 15.16 -12.95
N VAL A 19 14.10 16.08 -12.88
CA VAL A 19 14.16 17.21 -11.95
C VAL A 19 13.82 16.69 -10.56
N MET A 20 14.86 16.41 -9.79
CA MET A 20 14.75 15.96 -8.41
C MET A 20 14.66 17.17 -7.48
N ALA A 21 13.48 17.44 -6.93
CA ALA A 21 13.30 18.49 -5.93
C ALA A 21 13.43 17.90 -4.52
N ASN A 22 14.48 18.28 -3.80
CA ASN A 22 14.63 17.93 -2.38
C ASN A 22 13.77 18.87 -1.52
N MET A 23 12.59 18.40 -1.10
CA MET A 23 11.69 19.15 -0.23
C MET A 23 11.85 18.72 1.23
N LYS A 24 12.22 19.67 2.11
CA LYS A 24 12.34 19.44 3.55
C LYS A 24 10.97 19.60 4.22
N LEU A 25 10.17 18.53 4.27
CA LEU A 25 8.91 18.53 5.01
C LEU A 25 9.18 18.49 6.52
N LYS A 26 8.75 19.54 7.24
CA LYS A 26 8.62 19.52 8.70
C LYS A 26 7.25 18.93 9.05
N LEU A 27 7.18 17.61 9.23
CA LEU A 27 6.00 16.96 9.79
C LEU A 27 5.89 17.34 11.26
N LYS A 28 4.96 18.24 11.61
CA LYS A 28 4.52 18.38 13.00
C LYS A 28 3.68 17.14 13.31
N LYS A 29 4.19 16.29 14.19
CA LYS A 29 3.41 15.17 14.71
C LYS A 29 2.30 15.75 15.59
N HIS A 30 1.10 15.88 15.04
CA HIS A 30 -0.10 16.07 15.84
C HIS A 30 -0.40 14.71 16.50
N TRP A 31 0.38 14.35 17.51
CA TRP A 31 0.00 13.23 18.34
C TRP A 31 -1.09 13.72 19.28
N THR A 32 -2.35 13.52 18.90
CA THR A 32 -3.51 13.59 19.79
C THR A 32 -3.46 12.41 20.77
N ALA A 33 -2.38 12.31 21.55
CA ALA A 33 -2.28 11.38 22.68
C ALA A 33 -3.36 11.62 23.74
N GLY A 34 -4.03 12.78 23.69
CA GLY A 34 -4.93 13.25 24.74
C GLY A 34 -6.39 12.82 24.62
N GLU A 35 -6.85 12.24 23.50
CA GLU A 35 -8.30 12.03 23.31
C GLU A 35 -8.68 10.73 22.60
N THR A 36 -7.72 9.87 22.27
CA THR A 36 -8.05 8.46 22.04
C THR A 36 -7.66 7.70 23.28
N ILE A 37 -8.61 7.55 24.21
CA ILE A 37 -8.55 6.44 25.15
C ILE A 37 -8.53 5.20 24.25
N MET A 38 -7.34 4.69 23.94
CA MET A 38 -7.19 3.39 23.31
C MET A 38 -7.78 2.43 24.32
N GLN A 39 -9.06 2.13 24.16
CA GLN A 39 -9.80 1.30 25.08
C GLN A 39 -9.04 -0.01 25.13
N ARG A 40 -8.39 -0.26 26.28
CA ARG A 40 -7.64 -1.51 26.45
C ARG A 40 -8.65 -2.62 26.23
N PHE A 41 -8.44 -3.38 25.16
CA PHE A 41 -9.22 -4.58 24.92
C PHE A 41 -9.09 -5.44 26.17
N ASN A 42 -10.23 -5.81 26.74
CA ASN A 42 -10.27 -6.60 27.96
C ASN A 42 -9.67 -7.99 27.67
N THR A 43 -8.40 -8.17 28.01
CA THR A 43 -7.65 -9.40 27.79
C THR A 43 -8.15 -10.57 28.62
N VAL A 44 -8.93 -10.32 29.68
CA VAL A 44 -9.56 -11.38 30.49
C VAL A 44 -10.48 -12.24 29.63
N SER A 45 -11.14 -11.65 28.63
CA SER A 45 -12.00 -12.37 27.68
C SER A 45 -11.26 -13.34 26.76
N LEU A 46 -9.93 -13.21 26.65
CA LEU A 46 -9.07 -14.07 25.83
C LEU A 46 -8.39 -15.19 26.64
N GLN A 47 -8.67 -15.29 27.96
CA GLN A 47 -8.18 -16.41 28.79
C GLN A 47 -8.95 -17.71 28.50
N ASP A 48 -10.20 -17.60 28.06
CA ASP A 48 -10.97 -18.74 27.59
C ASP A 48 -10.38 -19.26 26.27
N THR A 49 -9.93 -20.50 26.28
CA THR A 49 -9.25 -21.14 25.14
C THR A 49 -10.19 -21.32 23.94
N ILE A 50 -11.48 -21.56 24.18
CA ILE A 50 -12.49 -21.70 23.13
C ILE A 50 -12.69 -20.35 22.44
N LYS A 51 -12.96 -19.31 23.24
CA LYS A 51 -13.17 -17.94 22.77
C LYS A 51 -11.94 -17.36 22.07
N LEU A 52 -10.75 -17.69 22.55
CA LEU A 52 -9.49 -17.29 21.90
C LEU A 52 -9.35 -17.93 20.50
N ASN A 53 -9.73 -19.20 20.34
CA ASN A 53 -9.66 -19.87 19.05
C ASN A 53 -10.67 -19.29 18.04
N GLU A 54 -11.90 -19.05 18.48
CA GLU A 54 -12.93 -18.39 17.66
C GLU A 54 -12.50 -16.98 17.23
N PHE A 55 -11.91 -16.21 18.15
CA PHE A 55 -11.34 -14.90 17.86
C PHE A 55 -10.23 -14.98 16.81
N LYS A 56 -9.30 -15.94 16.94
CA LYS A 56 -8.22 -16.17 15.97
C LYS A 56 -8.74 -16.50 14.58
N ILE A 57 -9.72 -17.39 14.47
CA ILE A 57 -10.33 -17.77 13.18
C ILE A 57 -11.01 -16.55 12.56
N THR A 58 -11.84 -15.84 13.33
CA THR A 58 -12.57 -14.66 12.85
C THR A 58 -11.60 -13.57 12.38
N LEU A 59 -10.53 -13.32 13.14
CA LEU A 59 -9.52 -12.34 12.79
C LEU A 59 -8.78 -12.73 11.50
N ASN A 60 -8.37 -14.00 11.38
CA ASN A 60 -7.66 -14.47 10.20
C ASN A 60 -8.52 -14.41 8.93
N ASN A 61 -9.81 -14.74 9.03
CA ASN A 61 -10.75 -14.65 7.92
C ASN A 61 -10.90 -13.19 7.45
N ARG A 62 -11.04 -12.23 8.39
CA ARG A 62 -11.11 -10.80 8.04
C ARG A 62 -9.82 -10.30 7.40
N PHE A 63 -8.67 -10.72 7.91
CA PHE A 63 -7.36 -10.36 7.34
C PHE A 63 -7.15 -10.93 5.94
N GLN A 64 -7.68 -12.11 5.64
CA GLN A 64 -7.64 -12.67 4.28
C GLN A 64 -8.40 -11.77 3.30
N VAL A 65 -9.65 -11.40 3.64
CA VAL A 65 -10.45 -10.49 2.80
C VAL A 65 -9.72 -9.17 2.54
N LEU A 66 -9.04 -8.62 3.55
CA LEU A 66 -8.25 -7.40 3.40
C LEU A 66 -7.03 -7.59 2.47
N ARG A 67 -6.32 -8.72 2.56
CA ARG A 67 -5.20 -9.01 1.67
C ARG A 67 -5.66 -9.18 0.23
N ASP A 68 -6.77 -9.85 0.02
CA ASP A 68 -7.28 -10.09 -1.33
C ASP A 68 -7.76 -8.78 -1.97
N ARG A 69 -8.42 -7.91 -1.19
CA ARG A 69 -8.70 -6.54 -1.61
C ARG A 69 -7.44 -5.74 -1.97
N GLN A 70 -6.38 -5.83 -1.16
CA GLN A 70 -5.13 -5.13 -1.48
C GLN A 70 -4.49 -5.64 -2.78
N LYS A 71 -4.54 -6.95 -3.05
CA LYS A 71 -4.06 -7.50 -4.33
C LYS A 71 -4.90 -6.99 -5.51
N GLU A 72 -6.23 -6.90 -5.35
CA GLU A 72 -7.13 -6.30 -6.36
C GLU A 72 -6.82 -4.81 -6.62
N GLU A 73 -6.57 -4.03 -5.57
CA GLU A 73 -6.13 -2.63 -5.71
C GLU A 73 -4.74 -2.54 -6.38
N GLU A 74 -3.83 -3.48 -6.13
CA GLU A 74 -2.50 -3.50 -6.74
C GLU A 74 -2.53 -3.87 -8.24
N ILE A 75 -3.36 -4.83 -8.65
CA ILE A 75 -3.52 -5.18 -10.09
C ILE A 75 -4.15 -4.03 -10.87
N THR A 76 -5.17 -3.36 -10.31
CA THR A 76 -5.83 -2.23 -10.98
C THR A 76 -4.92 -1.02 -11.14
N MET A 77 -4.00 -0.79 -10.20
CA MET A 77 -2.98 0.25 -10.32
C MET A 77 -1.84 -0.09 -11.29
N LYS A 78 -1.71 -1.36 -11.69
CA LYS A 78 -0.65 -1.83 -12.60
C LYS A 78 -1.12 -1.98 -14.06
N ASP A 79 -2.44 -2.14 -14.25
CA ASP A 79 -3.10 -2.20 -15.56
C ASP A 79 -3.47 -0.81 -16.13
N ASN A 80 -3.14 0.29 -15.42
CA ASN A 80 -3.33 1.68 -15.86
C ASN A 80 -1.99 2.41 -16.01
#